data_AF-A0A7G4A4M2-F1
#
_entry.id   AF-A0A7G4A4M2-F1
#
_cell.length_a   1.000
_cell.length_b   1.000
_cell.length_c   1.000
_cell.angle_alpha   90.00
_cell.angle_beta   90.00
_cell.angle_gamma   90.00
#
_symmetry.space_group_name_H-M   'P 1'
#
loop_
_entity.id
_entity.type
_entity.pdbx_description
1 polymer ?
#
loop_
_entity_poly.entity_id
_entity_poly.type
_entity_poly.pdbx_seq_one_letter_code
_entity_poly.pdbx_strand_id
1 'polypeptide(L)'
;MKAETVKKQMSRYDRKKGYFRVLMDESHIKVLREFCTQKLESIDTLSPSLLLELANILLDKKDRDGDSLSSIIFRKLVGYFGGYEALDSLNNQKQLTAEHVAFLEKNHTHAKAIAPLLASIGKKLSSSDMTIVLHAAGMMAKPERLVEMFQYFEKFASAGDDLIFFETLSLLNRHGMNTDDVVPLLSKAKQLFSMKQALETLYRINPELFNNDNVLNIIQLKNPHHFYKLLDRLPDTQDSLNRLFAVDGILDKCAFAEEIISNFKYAGWELQPYLHYILSVDRDRFAIKCATDKLKEMTIKPELLPLILETLFVRSNEGMALVNAVAILNQESLEEDALNLAFATQYPDRVAEAVVLLKKAKLFNNQTPDVICSHPEHAIGLAQAMIQLSHLNCTVDAAYDGLDQYPQSADKVAKVIEYLQENSLIHHSNNKLGAANGRIKLPTDAVVAAVCKAELTDDSLLQLCEIMKSTNLLDISNFHKVIPKLKYVKTLTSAARCLANSKQLDQLNFDSIISDPINSIALAEDLGGTPCSPSLPKMIDEGAKDFVAIRKAAKILASGQRQGLFFPKLEPKQIQSFEKTTHRKMAAIQNEAMMKIAQYASEHHLEKATEHHIANSSYFSVLSPK
;
A
#
# COMPACT_ATOMS: atom_id res chain seq x y z
N MET A 1 40.11 7.04 -49.09
CA MET A 1 41.27 6.63 -49.93
C MET A 1 42.09 7.85 -50.35
N LYS A 2 43.42 7.82 -50.24
CA LYS A 2 44.28 8.90 -50.78
C LYS A 2 44.33 8.88 -52.31
N ALA A 3 44.26 10.03 -52.95
CA ALA A 3 44.40 10.17 -54.40
C ALA A 3 45.71 9.58 -54.93
N GLU A 4 46.77 9.74 -54.15
CA GLU A 4 48.09 9.18 -54.44
C GLU A 4 48.08 7.65 -54.56
N THR A 5 47.18 6.95 -53.84
CA THR A 5 47.04 5.49 -53.95
C THR A 5 46.63 5.07 -55.36
N VAL A 6 45.69 5.80 -55.97
CA VAL A 6 45.20 5.54 -57.33
C VAL A 6 46.27 5.94 -58.36
N LYS A 7 46.87 7.13 -58.21
CA LYS A 7 47.96 7.62 -59.08
C LYS A 7 49.16 6.68 -59.08
N LYS A 8 49.53 6.11 -57.93
CA LYS A 8 50.61 5.10 -57.80
C LYS A 8 50.29 3.83 -58.58
N GLN A 9 49.04 3.37 -58.57
CA GLN A 9 48.68 2.21 -59.38
C GLN A 9 48.73 2.55 -60.87
N MET A 10 48.28 3.73 -61.29
CA MET A 10 48.39 4.17 -62.68
C MET A 10 49.86 4.28 -63.14
N SER A 11 50.72 4.84 -62.29
CA SER A 11 52.17 4.91 -62.55
C SER A 11 52.81 3.53 -62.66
N ARG A 12 52.33 2.56 -61.86
CA ARG A 12 52.77 1.16 -61.94
C ARG A 12 52.31 0.49 -63.23
N TYR A 13 51.12 0.83 -63.73
CA TYR A 13 50.66 0.38 -65.05
C TYR A 13 51.64 0.87 -66.13
N ASP A 14 51.90 2.17 -66.16
CA ASP A 14 52.74 2.79 -67.20
C ASP A 14 54.16 2.23 -67.26
N ARG A 15 54.75 1.91 -66.11
CA ARG A 15 56.09 1.32 -66.05
C ARG A 15 56.16 -0.13 -66.55
N LYS A 16 55.04 -0.86 -66.59
CA LYS A 16 55.04 -2.32 -66.81
C LYS A 16 54.06 -2.81 -67.89
N LYS A 17 53.35 -1.92 -68.60
CA LYS A 17 52.28 -2.25 -69.56
C LYS A 17 52.70 -2.97 -70.85
N GLY A 18 54.00 -3.20 -71.06
CA GLY A 18 54.54 -3.88 -72.24
C GLY A 18 54.55 -2.99 -73.50
N TYR A 19 55.43 -3.32 -74.46
CA TYR A 19 55.80 -2.43 -75.58
C TYR A 19 54.61 -2.00 -76.47
N PHE A 20 53.65 -2.91 -76.72
CA PHE A 20 52.48 -2.61 -77.57
C PHE A 20 51.45 -1.67 -76.91
N ARG A 21 51.36 -1.63 -75.57
CA ARG A 21 50.41 -0.76 -74.85
C ARG A 21 50.93 0.66 -74.62
N VAL A 22 52.10 0.98 -75.17
CA VAL A 22 52.65 2.35 -75.22
C VAL A 22 51.93 3.18 -76.31
N LEU A 23 51.41 2.52 -77.35
CA LEU A 23 50.76 3.19 -78.50
C LEU A 23 49.25 3.35 -78.34
N MET A 24 48.57 2.44 -77.63
CA MET A 24 47.15 2.57 -77.25
C MET A 24 46.91 1.94 -75.87
N ASP A 25 46.34 2.72 -74.94
CA ASP A 25 45.88 2.22 -73.66
C ASP A 25 44.61 1.37 -73.85
N GLU A 26 44.43 0.36 -72.99
CA GLU A 26 43.15 -0.35 -72.88
C GLU A 26 42.03 0.63 -72.48
N SER A 27 40.80 0.41 -72.97
CA SER A 27 39.69 1.34 -72.76
C SER A 27 39.42 1.65 -71.29
N HIS A 28 39.44 0.66 -70.39
CA HIS A 28 39.25 0.87 -68.95
C HIS A 28 40.43 1.59 -68.28
N ILE A 29 41.65 1.41 -68.78
CA ILE A 29 42.82 2.16 -68.30
C ILE A 29 42.73 3.62 -68.74
N LYS A 30 42.28 3.88 -69.96
CA LYS A 30 42.06 5.24 -70.47
C LYS A 30 41.07 6.00 -69.57
N VAL A 31 39.95 5.39 -69.22
CA VAL A 31 38.94 5.98 -68.31
C VAL A 31 39.53 6.22 -66.91
N LEU A 32 40.26 5.25 -66.34
CA LEU A 32 40.91 5.43 -65.04
C LEU A 32 42.00 6.51 -65.09
N ARG A 33 42.69 6.68 -66.22
CA ARG A 33 43.69 7.74 -66.43
C ARG A 33 43.02 9.11 -66.49
N GLU A 34 41.94 9.25 -67.25
CA GLU A 34 41.15 10.48 -67.32
C GLU A 34 40.63 10.89 -65.94
N PHE A 35 40.13 9.94 -65.15
CA PHE A 35 39.77 10.19 -63.75
C PHE A 35 40.95 10.71 -62.92
N CYS A 36 42.14 10.10 -63.04
CA CYS A 36 43.33 10.56 -62.32
C CYS A 36 43.78 11.97 -62.70
N THR A 37 43.75 12.32 -63.99
CA THR A 37 44.22 13.62 -64.49
C THR A 37 43.17 14.71 -64.28
N GLN A 38 41.89 14.43 -64.53
CA GLN A 38 40.86 15.48 -64.51
C GLN A 38 40.26 15.70 -63.12
N LYS A 39 40.24 14.68 -62.25
CA LYS A 39 39.53 14.74 -60.97
C LYS A 39 40.43 14.67 -59.75
N LEU A 40 41.64 14.12 -59.86
CA LEU A 40 42.53 13.90 -58.71
C LEU A 40 43.75 14.84 -58.65
N GLU A 41 43.94 15.77 -59.59
CA GLU A 41 45.15 16.61 -59.66
C GLU A 41 45.38 17.47 -58.42
N SER A 42 44.32 18.02 -57.81
CA SER A 42 44.39 18.96 -56.69
C SER A 42 43.77 18.43 -55.39
N ILE A 43 43.56 17.11 -55.30
CA ILE A 43 42.85 16.48 -54.17
C ILE A 43 43.79 15.50 -53.48
N ASP A 44 43.87 15.57 -52.15
CA ASP A 44 44.66 14.62 -51.35
C ASP A 44 43.86 13.34 -51.02
N THR A 45 42.60 13.47 -50.63
CA THR A 45 41.71 12.35 -50.25
C THR A 45 40.42 12.37 -51.08
N LEU A 46 40.04 11.21 -51.63
CA LEU A 46 38.82 11.08 -52.41
C LEU A 46 37.58 11.32 -51.54
N SER A 47 36.69 12.19 -52.00
CA SER A 47 35.36 12.39 -51.42
C SER A 47 34.45 11.20 -51.73
N PRO A 48 33.32 11.01 -51.01
CA PRO A 48 32.36 9.93 -51.29
C PRO A 48 31.90 9.85 -52.75
N SER A 49 31.64 11.00 -53.38
CA SER A 49 31.27 11.08 -54.81
C SER A 49 32.36 10.57 -55.75
N LEU A 50 33.63 10.92 -55.48
CA LEU A 50 34.78 10.46 -56.26
C LEU A 50 35.09 8.98 -56.01
N LEU A 51 34.82 8.48 -54.81
CA LEU A 51 34.92 7.05 -54.51
C LEU A 51 33.88 6.25 -55.30
N LEU A 52 32.64 6.73 -55.41
CA LEU A 52 31.60 6.11 -56.24
C LEU A 52 31.98 6.11 -57.72
N GLU A 53 32.48 7.23 -58.24
CA GLU A 53 32.96 7.32 -59.63
C GLU A 53 34.10 6.32 -59.88
N LEU A 54 35.07 6.23 -58.97
CA LEU A 54 36.13 5.23 -59.03
C LEU A 54 35.57 3.80 -58.99
N ALA A 55 34.61 3.50 -58.12
CA ALA A 55 33.99 2.18 -58.02
C ALA A 55 33.29 1.76 -59.33
N ASN A 56 32.58 2.68 -59.99
CA ASN A 56 31.96 2.44 -61.30
C ASN A 56 33.02 2.12 -62.37
N ILE A 57 34.09 2.93 -62.44
CA ILE A 57 35.20 2.69 -63.38
C ILE A 57 35.82 1.30 -63.16
N LEU A 58 35.99 0.89 -61.91
CA LEU A 58 36.57 -0.40 -61.57
C LEU A 58 35.65 -1.59 -61.93
N LEU A 59 34.33 -1.41 -61.78
CA LEU A 59 33.31 -2.41 -62.11
C LEU A 59 33.15 -2.65 -63.63
N ASP A 60 33.41 -1.64 -64.45
CA ASP A 60 33.31 -1.72 -65.93
C ASP A 60 34.31 -2.68 -66.58
N LYS A 61 35.33 -3.11 -65.84
CA LYS A 61 36.30 -4.09 -66.34
C LYS A 61 35.67 -5.49 -66.41
N LYS A 62 35.59 -6.05 -67.64
CA LYS A 62 35.02 -7.38 -67.92
C LYS A 62 35.96 -8.54 -67.60
N ASP A 63 37.25 -8.43 -67.96
CA ASP A 63 38.26 -9.45 -67.65
C ASP A 63 38.94 -9.14 -66.30
N ARG A 64 38.33 -9.62 -65.21
CA ARG A 64 38.73 -9.30 -63.82
C ARG A 64 39.78 -10.28 -63.27
N ASP A 65 39.74 -11.52 -63.74
CA ASP A 65 40.58 -12.61 -63.23
C ASP A 65 41.84 -12.87 -64.04
N GLY A 66 41.99 -12.25 -65.22
CA GLY A 66 43.21 -12.39 -66.02
C GLY A 66 44.50 -11.95 -65.32
N ASP A 67 45.64 -12.43 -65.83
CA ASP A 67 46.99 -12.09 -65.32
C ASP A 67 47.57 -10.80 -65.91
N SER A 68 46.76 -10.07 -66.68
CA SER A 68 47.18 -8.81 -67.25
C SER A 68 47.49 -7.77 -66.16
N LEU A 69 48.44 -6.88 -66.44
CA LEU A 69 48.80 -5.83 -65.48
C LEU A 69 47.62 -4.92 -65.12
N SER A 70 46.71 -4.65 -66.08
CA SER A 70 45.49 -3.89 -65.82
C SER A 70 44.57 -4.65 -64.86
N SER A 71 44.42 -5.97 -65.00
CA SER A 71 43.67 -6.83 -64.07
C SER A 71 44.29 -6.84 -62.66
N ILE A 72 45.62 -6.94 -62.55
CA ILE A 72 46.32 -6.87 -61.26
C ILE A 72 46.09 -5.52 -60.56
N ILE A 73 46.15 -4.42 -61.30
CA ILE A 73 45.97 -3.07 -60.76
C ILE A 73 44.53 -2.84 -60.31
N PHE A 74 43.56 -3.24 -61.15
CA PHE A 74 42.15 -3.12 -60.80
C PHE A 74 41.80 -3.99 -59.59
N ARG A 75 42.27 -5.25 -59.53
CA ARG A 75 42.11 -6.10 -58.32
C ARG A 75 42.69 -5.43 -57.08
N LYS A 76 43.85 -4.78 -57.19
CA LYS A 76 44.46 -4.08 -56.06
C LYS A 76 43.65 -2.85 -55.63
N LEU A 77 43.11 -2.07 -56.56
CA LEU A 77 42.27 -0.91 -56.25
C LEU A 77 40.92 -1.32 -55.66
N VAL A 78 40.29 -2.36 -56.22
CA VAL A 78 39.04 -2.93 -55.71
C VAL A 78 39.23 -3.59 -54.35
N GLY A 79 40.43 -4.07 -54.03
CA GLY A 79 40.78 -4.57 -52.70
C GLY A 79 40.58 -3.54 -51.58
N TYR A 80 40.72 -2.23 -51.88
CA TYR A 80 40.40 -1.17 -50.92
C TYR A 80 38.90 -0.97 -50.69
N PHE A 81 38.03 -1.67 -51.43
CA PHE A 81 36.59 -1.71 -51.21
C PHE A 81 36.11 -3.10 -50.76
N GLY A 82 37.02 -4.02 -50.43
CA GLY A 82 36.70 -5.39 -50.03
C GLY A 82 36.63 -6.42 -51.16
N GLY A 83 37.01 -6.07 -52.38
CA GLY A 83 36.99 -7.00 -53.53
C GLY A 83 35.79 -6.79 -54.46
N TYR A 84 35.86 -7.43 -55.64
CA TYR A 84 34.83 -7.31 -56.67
C TYR A 84 33.48 -7.79 -56.17
N GLU A 85 33.47 -8.87 -55.41
CA GLU A 85 32.26 -9.43 -54.81
C GLU A 85 31.49 -8.41 -53.95
N ALA A 86 32.21 -7.56 -53.20
CA ALA A 86 31.57 -6.53 -52.36
C ALA A 86 30.89 -5.45 -53.23
N LEU A 87 31.59 -4.94 -54.24
CA LEU A 87 31.04 -3.92 -55.14
C LEU A 87 29.92 -4.47 -56.04
N ASP A 88 30.07 -5.69 -56.57
CA ASP A 88 29.04 -6.36 -57.36
C ASP A 88 27.77 -6.60 -56.53
N SER A 89 27.92 -6.97 -55.24
CA SER A 89 26.78 -7.14 -54.33
C SER A 89 25.93 -5.87 -54.22
N LEU A 90 26.56 -4.70 -54.04
CA LEU A 90 25.86 -3.42 -54.01
C LEU A 90 25.28 -3.05 -55.38
N ASN A 91 26.06 -3.21 -56.46
CA ASN A 91 25.67 -2.81 -57.82
C ASN A 91 24.48 -3.62 -58.35
N ASN A 92 24.54 -4.95 -58.21
CA ASN A 92 23.47 -5.86 -58.64
C ASN A 92 22.13 -5.56 -57.94
N GLN A 93 22.21 -5.03 -56.72
CA GLN A 93 21.06 -4.68 -55.91
C GLN A 93 20.62 -3.22 -56.07
N LYS A 94 21.27 -2.45 -56.96
CA LYS A 94 21.07 -1.00 -57.18
C LYS A 94 21.28 -0.15 -55.92
N GLN A 95 22.19 -0.58 -55.07
CA GLN A 95 22.55 0.07 -53.80
C GLN A 95 24.01 0.57 -53.81
N LEU A 96 24.61 0.74 -54.99
CA LEU A 96 25.94 1.34 -55.12
C LEU A 96 25.84 2.86 -55.01
N THR A 97 25.86 3.38 -53.77
CA THR A 97 25.80 4.81 -53.46
C THR A 97 27.13 5.34 -52.96
N ALA A 98 27.27 6.68 -52.93
CA ALA A 98 28.48 7.33 -52.43
C ALA A 98 28.76 6.99 -50.96
N GLU A 99 27.71 6.92 -50.14
CA GLU A 99 27.80 6.60 -48.72
C GLU A 99 28.22 5.15 -48.50
N HIS A 100 27.62 4.19 -49.22
CA HIS A 100 27.98 2.77 -49.09
C HIS A 100 29.42 2.52 -49.54
N VAL A 101 29.84 3.10 -50.66
CA VAL A 101 31.21 2.93 -51.17
C VAL A 101 32.23 3.56 -50.22
N ALA A 102 31.94 4.75 -49.68
CA ALA A 102 32.80 5.37 -48.67
C ALA A 102 32.88 4.54 -47.38
N PHE A 103 31.76 3.92 -46.97
CA PHE A 103 31.74 3.06 -45.80
C PHE A 103 32.55 1.77 -46.01
N LEU A 104 32.43 1.12 -47.16
CA LEU A 104 33.22 -0.07 -47.51
C LEU A 104 34.71 0.25 -47.58
N GLU A 105 35.10 1.43 -48.07
CA GLU A 105 36.51 1.82 -48.14
C GLU A 105 37.15 1.94 -46.75
N LYS A 106 36.43 2.55 -45.81
CA LYS A 106 36.87 2.66 -44.42
C LYS A 106 36.95 1.29 -43.74
N ASN A 107 36.08 0.35 -44.12
CA ASN A 107 35.95 -0.97 -43.48
C ASN A 107 36.33 -2.14 -44.42
N HIS A 108 37.31 -1.92 -45.30
CA HIS A 108 37.64 -2.82 -46.42
C HIS A 108 37.99 -4.25 -46.01
N THR A 109 38.49 -4.47 -44.78
CA THR A 109 38.79 -5.79 -44.23
C THR A 109 37.53 -6.65 -44.00
N HIS A 110 36.38 -6.02 -43.72
CA HIS A 110 35.09 -6.67 -43.48
C HIS A 110 34.07 -6.44 -44.61
N ALA A 111 34.42 -5.60 -45.58
CA ALA A 111 33.54 -5.14 -46.65
C ALA A 111 32.89 -6.28 -47.46
N LYS A 112 33.59 -7.39 -47.71
CA LYS A 112 33.02 -8.57 -48.39
C LYS A 112 31.82 -9.16 -47.64
N ALA A 113 31.86 -9.19 -46.30
CA ALA A 113 30.75 -9.69 -45.49
C ALA A 113 29.65 -8.64 -45.28
N ILE A 114 30.01 -7.36 -45.23
CA ILE A 114 29.08 -6.25 -44.95
C ILE A 114 28.28 -5.85 -46.20
N ALA A 115 28.87 -5.89 -47.40
CA ALA A 115 28.23 -5.39 -48.62
C ALA A 115 26.86 -6.05 -48.94
N PRO A 116 26.68 -7.37 -48.80
CA PRO A 116 25.35 -7.99 -48.92
C PRO A 116 24.33 -7.46 -47.91
N LEU A 117 24.76 -7.25 -46.65
CA LEU A 117 23.90 -6.71 -45.59
C LEU A 117 23.51 -5.26 -45.87
N LEU A 118 24.47 -4.42 -46.29
CA LEU A 118 24.22 -3.03 -46.72
C LEU A 118 23.21 -2.97 -47.86
N ALA A 119 23.37 -3.82 -48.88
CA ALA A 119 22.43 -3.88 -50.00
C ALA A 119 21.02 -4.29 -49.55
N SER A 120 20.93 -5.25 -48.63
CA SER A 120 19.65 -5.74 -48.08
C SER A 120 18.94 -4.66 -47.26
N ILE A 121 19.67 -4.00 -46.35
CA ILE A 121 19.15 -2.91 -45.51
C ILE A 121 18.73 -1.70 -46.36
N GLY A 122 19.59 -1.25 -47.27
CA GLY A 122 19.34 -0.05 -48.09
C GLY A 122 18.15 -0.16 -49.04
N LYS A 123 17.69 -1.38 -49.35
CA LYS A 123 16.43 -1.58 -50.09
C LYS A 123 15.17 -1.36 -49.26
N LYS A 124 15.29 -1.52 -47.95
CA LYS A 124 14.14 -1.52 -47.02
C LYS A 124 14.02 -0.19 -46.28
N LEU A 125 15.15 0.47 -46.02
CA LEU A 125 15.20 1.72 -45.29
C LEU A 125 15.16 2.96 -46.20
N SER A 126 14.70 4.06 -45.63
CA SER A 126 14.86 5.39 -46.23
C SER A 126 16.34 5.82 -46.25
N SER A 127 16.70 6.78 -47.10
CA SER A 127 18.06 7.33 -47.12
C SER A 127 18.48 7.98 -45.79
N SER A 128 17.53 8.58 -45.06
CA SER A 128 17.77 9.15 -43.73
C SER A 128 18.09 8.07 -42.69
N ASP A 129 17.33 6.98 -42.66
CA ASP A 129 17.58 5.87 -41.71
C ASP A 129 18.88 5.15 -42.03
N MET A 130 19.22 5.05 -43.32
CA MET A 130 20.50 4.49 -43.72
C MET A 130 21.68 5.34 -43.23
N THR A 131 21.55 6.66 -43.21
CA THR A 131 22.57 7.54 -42.64
C THR A 131 22.71 7.32 -41.13
N ILE A 132 21.61 7.10 -40.42
CA ILE A 132 21.62 6.75 -38.98
C ILE A 132 22.39 5.45 -38.75
N VAL A 133 22.13 4.41 -39.57
CA VAL A 133 22.84 3.11 -39.51
C VAL A 133 24.34 3.25 -39.76
N LEU A 134 24.74 3.97 -40.81
CA LEU A 134 26.15 4.14 -41.15
C LEU A 134 26.89 4.96 -40.09
N HIS A 135 26.24 5.98 -39.52
CA HIS A 135 26.81 6.76 -38.43
C HIS A 135 26.99 5.91 -37.17
N ALA A 136 25.98 5.13 -36.79
CA ALA A 136 26.03 4.18 -35.68
C ALA A 136 27.22 3.22 -35.80
N ALA A 137 27.37 2.61 -36.97
CA ALA A 137 28.47 1.70 -37.27
C ALA A 137 29.84 2.40 -37.25
N GLY A 138 29.90 3.68 -37.62
CA GLY A 138 31.12 4.49 -37.59
C GLY A 138 31.59 4.89 -36.18
N MET A 139 30.73 4.81 -35.17
CA MET A 139 31.05 5.14 -33.78
C MET A 139 31.64 3.97 -32.99
N MET A 140 31.66 2.77 -33.58
CA MET A 140 32.17 1.57 -32.93
C MET A 140 33.67 1.63 -32.66
N ALA A 141 34.09 1.07 -31.53
CA ALA A 141 35.48 0.93 -31.16
C ALA A 141 36.09 -0.40 -31.66
N LYS A 142 35.26 -1.43 -31.88
CA LYS A 142 35.68 -2.80 -32.27
C LYS A 142 35.23 -3.17 -33.68
N PRO A 143 36.07 -2.96 -34.71
CA PRO A 143 35.75 -3.27 -36.11
C PRO A 143 35.34 -4.73 -36.36
N GLU A 144 35.83 -5.67 -35.55
CA GLU A 144 35.50 -7.09 -35.65
C GLU A 144 34.01 -7.41 -35.39
N ARG A 145 33.31 -6.55 -34.64
CA ARG A 145 31.87 -6.70 -34.35
C ARG A 145 30.97 -6.07 -35.41
N LEU A 146 31.55 -5.38 -36.40
CA LEU A 146 30.80 -4.62 -37.40
C LEU A 146 29.83 -5.51 -38.20
N VAL A 147 30.27 -6.72 -38.59
CA VAL A 147 29.42 -7.68 -39.30
C VAL A 147 28.22 -8.11 -38.45
N GLU A 148 28.44 -8.41 -37.17
CA GLU A 148 27.38 -8.77 -36.22
C GLU A 148 26.35 -7.64 -36.10
N MET A 149 26.80 -6.39 -36.03
CA MET A 149 25.91 -5.23 -35.95
C MET A 149 25.06 -5.03 -37.19
N PHE A 150 25.63 -5.20 -38.38
CA PHE A 150 24.86 -5.14 -39.62
C PHE A 150 23.82 -6.27 -39.72
N GLN A 151 24.06 -7.44 -39.10
CA GLN A 151 23.04 -8.49 -39.00
C GLN A 151 21.87 -8.05 -38.10
N TYR A 152 22.13 -7.35 -36.99
CA TYR A 152 21.06 -6.77 -36.18
C TYR A 152 20.26 -5.72 -36.96
N PHE A 153 20.93 -4.79 -37.64
CA PHE A 153 20.24 -3.77 -38.45
C PHE A 153 19.38 -4.37 -39.55
N GLU A 154 19.88 -5.38 -40.27
CA GLU A 154 19.12 -6.09 -41.29
C GLU A 154 17.87 -6.76 -40.71
N LYS A 155 17.99 -7.38 -39.53
CA LYS A 155 16.86 -8.02 -38.85
C LYS A 155 15.74 -7.01 -38.57
N PHE A 156 16.06 -5.82 -38.06
CA PHE A 156 15.05 -4.79 -37.78
C PHE A 156 14.45 -4.18 -39.04
N ALA A 157 15.29 -3.84 -40.03
CA ALA A 157 14.83 -3.36 -41.33
C ALA A 157 13.88 -4.35 -42.03
N SER A 158 13.97 -5.64 -41.69
CA SER A 158 13.14 -6.70 -42.25
C SER A 158 11.84 -6.95 -41.50
N ALA A 159 11.72 -6.51 -40.24
CA ALA A 159 10.60 -6.84 -39.36
C ALA A 159 9.37 -5.94 -39.52
N GLY A 160 9.50 -4.78 -40.18
CA GLY A 160 8.39 -3.86 -40.47
C GLY A 160 7.92 -3.00 -39.28
N ASP A 161 8.54 -3.14 -38.11
CA ASP A 161 8.32 -2.32 -36.90
C ASP A 161 9.62 -1.56 -36.54
N ASP A 162 10.18 -0.91 -37.56
CA ASP A 162 11.56 -0.42 -37.65
C ASP A 162 11.72 1.04 -37.20
N LEU A 163 10.66 1.83 -37.30
CA LEU A 163 10.67 3.27 -37.01
C LEU A 163 11.23 3.58 -35.60
N ILE A 164 10.66 2.99 -34.55
CA ILE A 164 11.07 3.29 -33.16
C ILE A 164 12.51 2.86 -32.89
N PHE A 165 12.96 1.76 -33.50
CA PHE A 165 14.34 1.30 -33.36
C PHE A 165 15.32 2.33 -33.94
N PHE A 166 15.08 2.78 -35.18
CA PHE A 166 15.95 3.76 -35.84
C PHE A 166 15.85 5.16 -35.24
N GLU A 167 14.68 5.56 -34.73
CA GLU A 167 14.54 6.79 -33.94
C GLU A 167 15.34 6.74 -32.63
N THR A 168 15.34 5.60 -31.94
CA THR A 168 16.14 5.40 -30.72
C THR A 168 17.63 5.40 -31.05
N LEU A 169 18.03 4.74 -32.14
CA LEU A 169 19.40 4.74 -32.62
C LEU A 169 19.88 6.15 -33.00
N SER A 170 19.00 6.94 -33.64
CA SER A 170 19.25 8.35 -33.98
C SER A 170 19.42 9.22 -32.74
N LEU A 171 18.61 9.02 -31.70
CA LEU A 171 18.79 9.68 -30.41
C LEU A 171 20.18 9.38 -29.81
N LEU A 172 20.59 8.11 -29.79
CA LEU A 172 21.88 7.71 -29.23
C LEU A 172 23.06 8.24 -30.05
N ASN A 173 22.94 8.25 -31.38
CA ASN A 173 23.93 8.85 -32.27
C ASN A 173 24.15 10.34 -31.99
N ARG A 174 23.07 11.11 -31.81
CA ARG A 174 23.13 12.55 -31.55
C ARG A 174 23.93 12.91 -30.30
N HIS A 175 23.97 12.00 -29.33
CA HIS A 175 24.64 12.22 -28.04
C HIS A 175 25.94 11.43 -27.89
N GLY A 176 26.44 10.79 -28.95
CA GLY A 176 27.71 10.05 -28.86
C GLY A 176 27.61 8.73 -28.09
N MET A 177 26.40 8.21 -27.84
CA MET A 177 26.16 7.08 -26.93
C MET A 177 26.02 5.72 -27.62
N ASN A 178 26.39 5.61 -28.90
CA ASN A 178 26.24 4.37 -29.66
C ASN A 178 27.52 3.51 -29.59
N THR A 179 27.76 2.94 -28.41
CA THR A 179 28.92 2.08 -28.14
C THR A 179 28.70 0.65 -28.63
N ASP A 180 29.77 -0.16 -28.65
CA ASP A 180 29.74 -1.53 -29.20
C ASP A 180 28.65 -2.44 -28.60
N ASP A 181 28.18 -2.15 -27.38
CA ASP A 181 27.20 -2.96 -26.65
C ASP A 181 25.76 -2.49 -26.85
N VAL A 182 25.55 -1.26 -27.31
CA VAL A 182 24.23 -0.63 -27.42
C VAL A 182 23.35 -1.31 -28.45
N VAL A 183 23.82 -1.49 -29.68
CA VAL A 183 23.02 -2.13 -30.75
C VAL A 183 22.66 -3.59 -30.40
N PRO A 184 23.60 -4.42 -29.92
CA PRO A 184 23.26 -5.76 -29.44
C PRO A 184 22.23 -5.77 -28.31
N LEU A 185 22.29 -4.85 -27.35
CA LEU A 185 21.33 -4.77 -26.25
C LEU A 185 19.96 -4.25 -26.73
N LEU A 186 19.94 -3.19 -27.53
CA LEU A 186 18.73 -2.62 -28.13
C LEU A 186 18.02 -3.67 -29.00
N SER A 187 18.78 -4.56 -29.65
CA SER A 187 18.20 -5.65 -30.45
C SER A 187 17.39 -6.67 -29.65
N LYS A 188 17.62 -6.74 -28.34
CA LYS A 188 16.97 -7.64 -27.38
C LYS A 188 15.96 -6.92 -26.48
N ALA A 189 15.93 -5.60 -26.53
CA ALA A 189 15.06 -4.77 -25.73
C ALA A 189 13.58 -5.06 -26.02
N LYS A 190 12.78 -5.07 -24.96
CA LYS A 190 11.31 -5.09 -25.05
C LYS A 190 10.80 -3.66 -24.84
N GLN A 191 9.64 -3.35 -25.42
CA GLN A 191 8.98 -2.03 -25.24
C GLN A 191 9.88 -0.85 -25.66
N LEU A 192 10.44 -0.90 -26.87
CA LEU A 192 11.34 0.12 -27.42
C LEU A 192 10.81 1.56 -27.30
N PHE A 193 9.49 1.75 -27.45
CA PHE A 193 8.86 3.07 -27.29
C PHE A 193 9.06 3.63 -25.87
N SER A 194 8.77 2.85 -24.82
CA SER A 194 8.95 3.30 -23.43
C SER A 194 10.43 3.46 -23.07
N MET A 195 11.31 2.67 -23.66
CA MET A 195 12.75 2.82 -23.50
C MET A 195 13.26 4.12 -24.12
N LYS A 196 12.81 4.45 -25.34
CA LYS A 196 13.07 5.74 -25.98
C LYS A 196 12.60 6.89 -25.09
N GLN A 197 11.37 6.81 -24.54
CA GLN A 197 10.85 7.80 -23.61
C GLN A 197 11.72 7.95 -22.35
N ALA A 198 12.22 6.85 -21.79
CA ALA A 198 13.13 6.89 -20.65
C ALA A 198 14.44 7.63 -20.98
N LEU A 199 15.04 7.34 -22.14
CA LEU A 199 16.26 8.01 -22.61
C LEU A 199 16.04 9.50 -22.88
N GLU A 200 14.96 9.86 -23.58
CA GLU A 200 14.60 11.26 -23.84
C GLU A 200 14.33 12.02 -22.54
N THR A 201 13.64 11.38 -21.58
CA THR A 201 13.37 11.97 -20.27
C THR A 201 14.67 12.17 -19.50
N LEU A 202 15.57 11.17 -19.45
CA LEU A 202 16.86 11.28 -18.76
C LEU A 202 17.67 12.47 -19.29
N TYR A 203 17.80 12.58 -20.61
CA TYR A 203 18.52 13.69 -21.21
C TYR A 203 17.86 15.04 -20.92
N ARG A 204 16.52 15.10 -20.95
CA ARG A 204 15.75 16.32 -20.69
C ARG A 204 15.90 16.80 -19.24
N ILE A 205 15.86 15.90 -18.26
CA ILE A 205 15.94 16.29 -16.85
C ILE A 205 17.35 16.70 -16.46
N ASN A 206 18.37 15.95 -16.88
CA ASN A 206 19.76 16.28 -16.59
C ASN A 206 20.71 15.63 -17.62
N PRO A 207 21.26 16.42 -18.56
CA PRO A 207 22.21 15.93 -19.56
C PRO A 207 23.47 15.28 -18.99
N GLU A 208 23.91 15.63 -17.78
CA GLU A 208 25.09 15.04 -17.15
C GLU A 208 24.85 13.58 -16.73
N LEU A 209 23.59 13.22 -16.44
CA LEU A 209 23.20 11.84 -16.17
C LEU A 209 23.11 11.01 -17.45
N PHE A 210 23.10 11.63 -18.62
CA PHE A 210 23.05 10.92 -19.91
C PHE A 210 24.45 10.44 -20.31
N ASN A 211 24.98 9.48 -19.56
CA ASN A 211 26.27 8.83 -19.80
C ASN A 211 26.10 7.35 -20.20
N ASN A 212 27.18 6.72 -20.65
CA ASN A 212 27.16 5.36 -21.19
C ASN A 212 26.59 4.34 -20.20
N ASP A 213 26.96 4.40 -18.91
CA ASP A 213 26.51 3.44 -17.90
C ASP A 213 25.00 3.54 -17.68
N ASN A 214 24.47 4.75 -17.52
CA ASN A 214 23.04 4.98 -17.34
C ASN A 214 22.23 4.62 -18.59
N VAL A 215 22.75 4.90 -19.79
CA VAL A 215 22.13 4.50 -21.06
C VAL A 215 22.04 2.99 -21.17
N LEU A 216 23.14 2.27 -20.88
CA LEU A 216 23.15 0.80 -20.90
C LEU A 216 22.16 0.21 -19.89
N ASN A 217 22.09 0.77 -18.67
CA ASN A 217 21.13 0.36 -17.66
C ASN A 217 19.68 0.57 -18.13
N ILE A 218 19.37 1.71 -18.76
CA ILE A 218 18.03 1.96 -19.33
C ILE A 218 17.67 0.95 -20.43
N ILE A 219 18.62 0.62 -21.31
CA ILE A 219 18.39 -0.35 -22.39
C ILE A 219 18.15 -1.77 -21.83
N GLN A 220 18.66 -2.06 -20.63
CA GLN A 220 18.51 -3.36 -19.98
C GLN A 220 17.27 -3.47 -19.08
N LEU A 221 16.46 -2.41 -18.96
CA LEU A 221 15.28 -2.41 -18.08
C LEU A 221 14.27 -3.51 -18.46
N LYS A 222 13.75 -4.17 -17.43
CA LYS A 222 12.65 -5.13 -17.57
C LYS A 222 11.31 -4.42 -17.75
N ASN A 223 11.11 -3.29 -17.06
CA ASN A 223 9.85 -2.55 -17.03
C ASN A 223 10.03 -1.06 -17.39
N PRO A 224 10.47 -0.73 -18.63
CA PRO A 224 10.77 0.65 -19.02
C PRO A 224 9.55 1.58 -18.94
N HIS A 225 8.32 1.05 -19.12
CA HIS A 225 7.09 1.84 -19.01
C HIS A 225 6.90 2.50 -17.63
N HIS A 226 7.06 1.74 -16.54
CA HIS A 226 6.94 2.30 -15.20
C HIS A 226 8.17 3.14 -14.84
N PHE A 227 9.34 2.78 -15.37
CA PHE A 227 10.58 3.51 -15.13
C PHE A 227 10.49 4.97 -15.61
N TYR A 228 10.12 5.21 -16.87
CA TYR A 228 10.11 6.59 -17.40
C TYR A 228 9.08 7.49 -16.70
N LYS A 229 7.94 6.92 -16.29
CA LYS A 229 6.88 7.67 -15.57
C LYS A 229 7.36 8.18 -14.21
N LEU A 230 8.18 7.38 -13.52
CA LEU A 230 8.76 7.78 -12.24
C LEU A 230 9.95 8.71 -12.44
N LEU A 231 10.79 8.44 -13.45
CA LEU A 231 11.99 9.23 -13.73
C LEU A 231 11.70 10.73 -13.84
N ASP A 232 10.62 11.12 -14.51
CA ASP A 232 10.22 12.53 -14.69
C ASP A 232 9.78 13.23 -13.39
N ARG A 233 9.58 12.47 -12.32
CA ARG A 233 9.10 12.97 -11.03
C ARG A 233 10.16 12.90 -9.93
N LEU A 234 11.25 12.19 -10.17
CA LEU A 234 12.35 12.06 -9.22
C LEU A 234 13.29 13.27 -9.29
N PRO A 235 14.07 13.52 -8.22
CA PRO A 235 15.15 14.48 -8.28
C PRO A 235 16.19 14.02 -9.31
N ASP A 236 16.77 14.98 -10.01
CA ASP A 236 17.68 14.81 -11.14
C ASP A 236 19.12 14.50 -10.70
N THR A 237 19.25 13.55 -9.78
CA THR A 237 20.52 13.12 -9.18
C THR A 237 20.85 11.66 -9.50
N GLN A 238 22.13 11.33 -9.54
CA GLN A 238 22.59 9.95 -9.76
C GLN A 238 22.10 9.00 -8.65
N ASP A 239 21.94 9.46 -7.40
CA ASP A 239 21.43 8.63 -6.31
C ASP A 239 19.97 8.21 -6.54
N SER A 240 19.11 9.14 -6.97
CA SER A 240 17.71 8.84 -7.32
C SER A 240 17.62 7.81 -8.43
N LEU A 241 18.46 8.00 -9.46
CA LEU A 241 18.51 7.13 -10.61
C LEU A 241 19.01 5.73 -10.23
N ASN A 242 20.04 5.63 -9.40
CA ASN A 242 20.54 4.36 -8.87
C ASN A 242 19.47 3.60 -8.07
N ARG A 243 18.70 4.31 -7.23
CA ARG A 243 17.58 3.71 -6.48
C ARG A 243 16.48 3.21 -7.42
N LEU A 244 16.16 3.95 -8.47
CA LEU A 244 15.17 3.53 -9.46
C LEU A 244 15.65 2.31 -10.26
N PHE A 245 16.92 2.24 -10.64
CA PHE A 245 17.51 1.05 -11.26
C PHE A 245 17.47 -0.17 -10.32
N ALA A 246 17.73 0.02 -9.02
CA ALA A 246 17.74 -1.06 -8.05
C ALA A 246 16.38 -1.75 -7.87
N VAL A 247 15.27 -1.07 -8.20
CA VAL A 247 13.91 -1.62 -8.12
C VAL A 247 13.33 -2.01 -9.48
N ASP A 248 14.12 -1.96 -10.57
CA ASP A 248 13.68 -2.47 -11.86
C ASP A 248 13.28 -3.95 -11.76
N GLY A 249 12.24 -4.34 -12.50
CA GLY A 249 11.66 -5.67 -12.43
C GLY A 249 10.63 -5.89 -11.32
N ILE A 250 10.49 -4.96 -10.36
CA ILE A 250 9.37 -4.95 -9.39
C ILE A 250 8.55 -3.64 -9.42
N LEU A 251 8.87 -2.72 -10.33
CA LEU A 251 8.19 -1.43 -10.48
C LEU A 251 6.69 -1.54 -10.75
N ASP A 252 6.25 -2.58 -11.46
CA ASP A 252 4.84 -2.88 -11.72
C ASP A 252 4.06 -3.17 -10.44
N LYS A 253 4.74 -3.68 -9.41
CA LYS A 253 4.16 -3.87 -8.07
C LYS A 253 4.02 -2.54 -7.34
N CYS A 254 4.85 -1.54 -7.65
CA CYS A 254 4.84 -0.19 -7.06
C CYS A 254 3.72 0.71 -7.60
N ALA A 255 2.50 0.18 -7.70
CA ALA A 255 1.36 0.75 -8.42
C ALA A 255 0.87 2.14 -7.94
N PHE A 256 1.42 2.70 -6.86
CA PHE A 256 1.08 4.02 -6.33
C PHE A 256 2.29 4.95 -6.11
N ALA A 257 3.50 4.53 -6.53
CA ALA A 257 4.70 5.34 -6.33
C ALA A 257 4.60 6.69 -7.04
N GLU A 258 3.97 6.72 -8.23
CA GLU A 258 3.75 7.92 -9.03
C GLU A 258 2.96 8.98 -8.23
N GLU A 259 1.86 8.57 -7.62
CA GLU A 259 0.94 9.43 -6.87
C GLU A 259 1.57 9.88 -5.55
N ILE A 260 2.27 8.99 -4.85
CA ILE A 260 2.96 9.34 -3.60
C ILE A 260 4.05 10.40 -3.89
N ILE A 261 4.87 10.20 -4.92
CA ILE A 261 5.87 11.19 -5.32
C ILE A 261 5.21 12.52 -5.72
N SER A 262 4.08 12.47 -6.43
CA SER A 262 3.32 13.67 -6.77
C SER A 262 2.80 14.41 -5.53
N ASN A 263 2.37 13.69 -4.49
CA ASN A 263 1.96 14.30 -3.22
C ASN A 263 3.14 15.02 -2.55
N PHE A 264 4.32 14.40 -2.51
CA PHE A 264 5.55 15.02 -1.99
C PHE A 264 5.90 16.30 -2.75
N LYS A 265 5.89 16.25 -4.09
CA LYS A 265 6.21 17.39 -4.95
C LYS A 265 5.20 18.54 -4.76
N TYR A 266 3.91 18.22 -4.67
CA TYR A 266 2.86 19.21 -4.43
C TYR A 266 3.02 19.90 -3.08
N ALA A 267 3.37 19.13 -2.04
CA ALA A 267 3.55 19.66 -0.70
C ALA A 267 4.92 20.32 -0.45
N GLY A 268 5.86 20.23 -1.41
CA GLY A 268 7.22 20.74 -1.25
C GLY A 268 8.07 19.94 -0.26
N TRP A 269 7.75 18.66 -0.02
CA TRP A 269 8.48 17.81 0.93
C TRP A 269 9.76 17.23 0.31
N GLU A 270 10.79 17.05 1.13
CA GLU A 270 12.03 16.38 0.70
C GLU A 270 11.78 14.90 0.39
N LEU A 271 12.04 14.50 -0.85
CA LEU A 271 11.75 13.15 -1.33
C LEU A 271 12.87 12.14 -1.05
N GLN A 272 14.13 12.60 -1.04
CA GLN A 272 15.31 11.72 -0.97
C GLN A 272 15.31 10.74 0.21
N PRO A 273 15.01 11.17 1.45
CA PRO A 273 15.06 10.28 2.61
C PRO A 273 14.02 9.15 2.55
N TYR A 274 12.98 9.29 1.74
CA TYR A 274 11.83 8.38 1.72
C TYR A 274 11.75 7.53 0.45
N LEU A 275 12.63 7.75 -0.52
CA LEU A 275 12.53 7.11 -1.83
C LEU A 275 12.62 5.57 -1.74
N HIS A 276 13.44 5.02 -0.84
CA HIS A 276 13.50 3.57 -0.63
C HIS A 276 12.23 3.00 -0.02
N TYR A 277 11.50 3.79 0.80
CA TYR A 277 10.22 3.38 1.34
C TYR A 277 9.13 3.40 0.27
N ILE A 278 9.09 4.45 -0.55
CA ILE A 278 8.11 4.61 -1.64
C ILE A 278 8.25 3.51 -2.69
N LEU A 279 9.50 3.14 -3.00
CA LEU A 279 9.82 2.11 -4.00
C LEU A 279 9.86 0.68 -3.42
N SER A 280 9.45 0.47 -2.16
CA SER A 280 9.39 -0.86 -1.53
C SER A 280 8.08 -1.59 -1.81
N VAL A 281 8.14 -2.94 -1.89
CA VAL A 281 6.96 -3.82 -2.11
C VAL A 281 6.27 -4.28 -0.85
N ASP A 282 6.91 -4.18 0.31
CA ASP A 282 6.44 -4.79 1.57
C ASP A 282 5.49 -3.88 2.37
N ARG A 283 5.08 -2.74 1.79
CA ARG A 283 4.27 -1.72 2.48
C ARG A 283 2.89 -1.60 1.86
N ASP A 284 1.92 -1.20 2.70
CA ASP A 284 0.57 -0.88 2.23
C ASP A 284 0.58 0.45 1.48
N ARG A 285 0.83 0.36 0.18
CA ARG A 285 0.97 1.52 -0.71
C ARG A 285 -0.33 2.28 -0.91
N PHE A 286 -1.49 1.61 -0.82
CA PHE A 286 -2.77 2.29 -0.93
C PHE A 286 -3.00 3.15 0.31
N ALA A 287 -2.74 2.61 1.51
CA ALA A 287 -2.84 3.35 2.75
C ALA A 287 -1.85 4.54 2.78
N ILE A 288 -0.59 4.34 2.36
CA ILE A 288 0.39 5.44 2.25
C ILE A 288 -0.07 6.51 1.25
N LYS A 289 -0.57 6.12 0.07
CA LYS A 289 -1.10 7.07 -0.92
C LYS A 289 -2.20 7.91 -0.29
N CYS A 290 -3.21 7.29 0.33
CA CYS A 290 -4.33 8.01 0.92
C CYS A 290 -3.89 8.91 2.08
N ALA A 291 -2.95 8.44 2.90
CA ALA A 291 -2.43 9.21 4.01
C ALA A 291 -1.61 10.42 3.56
N THR A 292 -0.68 10.26 2.61
CA THR A 292 0.10 11.39 2.05
C THR A 292 -0.79 12.39 1.31
N ASP A 293 -1.84 11.91 0.63
CA ASP A 293 -2.84 12.73 -0.06
C ASP A 293 -3.67 13.57 0.91
N LYS A 294 -3.95 13.07 2.11
CA LYS A 294 -4.60 13.85 3.17
C LYS A 294 -3.62 14.78 3.88
N LEU A 295 -2.40 14.31 4.16
CA LEU A 295 -1.38 15.06 4.89
C LEU A 295 -0.90 16.31 4.13
N LYS A 296 -0.81 16.25 2.79
CA LYS A 296 -0.36 17.39 1.97
C LYS A 296 -1.29 18.61 2.04
N GLU A 297 -2.56 18.40 2.39
CA GLU A 297 -3.55 19.47 2.54
C GLU A 297 -3.50 20.12 3.94
N MET A 298 -2.64 19.62 4.83
CA MET A 298 -2.50 20.12 6.19
C MET A 298 -1.30 21.07 6.32
N THR A 299 -1.49 22.17 7.05
CA THR A 299 -0.38 23.01 7.49
C THR A 299 0.31 22.35 8.68
N ILE A 300 1.45 21.70 8.45
CA ILE A 300 2.26 21.01 9.46
C ILE A 300 3.56 21.78 9.69
N LYS A 301 3.99 21.88 10.94
CA LYS A 301 5.29 22.47 11.29
C LYS A 301 6.43 21.64 10.66
N PRO A 302 7.39 22.27 9.97
CA PRO A 302 8.47 21.55 9.29
C PRO A 302 9.26 20.60 10.19
N GLU A 303 9.41 20.94 11.48
CA GLU A 303 10.15 20.13 12.45
C GLU A 303 9.49 18.78 12.76
N LEU A 304 8.16 18.69 12.63
CA LEU A 304 7.38 17.49 12.95
C LEU A 304 7.15 16.58 11.74
N LEU A 305 7.31 17.12 10.53
CA LEU A 305 7.05 16.40 9.29
C LEU A 305 7.90 15.13 9.16
N PRO A 306 9.22 15.13 9.47
CA PRO A 306 10.02 13.91 9.38
C PRO A 306 9.50 12.78 10.25
N LEU A 307 9.15 13.07 11.51
CA LEU A 307 8.58 12.11 12.46
C LEU A 307 7.26 11.51 11.93
N ILE A 308 6.39 12.34 11.35
CA ILE A 308 5.12 11.90 10.76
C ILE A 308 5.35 10.98 9.57
N LEU A 309 6.18 11.40 8.62
CA LEU A 309 6.44 10.63 7.41
C LEU A 309 7.16 9.31 7.72
N GLU A 310 8.17 9.33 8.59
CA GLU A 310 8.86 8.10 9.00
C GLU A 310 7.91 7.10 9.66
N THR A 311 7.08 7.56 10.61
CA THR A 311 6.09 6.70 11.27
C THR A 311 5.08 6.15 10.27
N LEU A 312 4.60 7.00 9.35
CA LEU A 312 3.67 6.61 8.29
C LEU A 312 4.23 5.50 7.40
N PHE A 313 5.48 5.62 6.98
CA PHE A 313 6.11 4.57 6.17
C PHE A 313 6.29 3.30 6.99
N VAL A 314 6.83 3.38 8.20
CA VAL A 314 7.08 2.23 9.08
C VAL A 314 5.80 1.45 9.38
N ARG A 315 4.70 2.13 9.69
CA ARG A 315 3.39 1.56 10.06
C ARG A 315 2.36 1.75 8.95
N SER A 316 2.75 1.41 7.72
CA SER A 316 1.95 1.69 6.52
C SER A 316 0.50 1.17 6.55
N ASN A 317 0.25 0.02 7.17
CA ASN A 317 -1.08 -0.57 7.36
C ASN A 317 -2.03 0.30 8.21
N GLU A 318 -1.48 1.21 9.01
CA GLU A 318 -2.23 2.12 9.87
C GLU A 318 -2.24 3.55 9.33
N GLY A 319 -1.83 3.75 8.07
CA GLY A 319 -1.57 5.07 7.52
C GLY A 319 -2.73 6.07 7.68
N MET A 320 -3.97 5.60 7.51
CA MET A 320 -5.16 6.45 7.70
C MET A 320 -5.43 6.82 9.16
N ALA A 321 -5.19 5.90 10.11
CA ALA A 321 -5.35 6.21 11.54
C ALA A 321 -4.28 7.21 11.99
N LEU A 322 -3.04 7.04 11.54
CA LEU A 322 -1.94 7.97 11.85
C LEU A 322 -2.21 9.38 11.32
N VAL A 323 -2.62 9.52 10.05
CA VAL A 323 -2.92 10.85 9.49
C VAL A 323 -4.17 11.48 10.11
N ASN A 324 -5.15 10.67 10.55
CA ASN A 324 -6.31 11.17 11.30
C ASN A 324 -5.88 11.72 12.67
N ALA A 325 -4.98 11.02 13.36
CA ALA A 325 -4.39 11.50 14.61
C ALA A 325 -3.69 12.85 14.42
N VAL A 326 -2.85 12.97 13.37
CA VAL A 326 -2.22 14.25 13.00
C VAL A 326 -3.27 15.32 12.75
N ALA A 327 -4.34 15.03 12.00
CA ALA A 327 -5.39 15.99 11.71
C ALA A 327 -6.08 16.50 12.99
N ILE A 328 -6.40 15.60 13.92
CA ILE A 328 -7.06 15.93 15.19
C ILE A 328 -6.14 16.81 16.06
N LEU A 329 -4.88 16.41 16.22
CA LEU A 329 -3.92 17.17 17.02
C LEU A 329 -3.58 18.52 16.39
N ASN A 330 -3.59 18.63 15.05
CA ASN A 330 -3.30 19.88 14.36
C ASN A 330 -4.38 20.95 14.56
N GLN A 331 -5.63 20.55 14.82
CA GLN A 331 -6.71 21.51 15.13
C GLN A 331 -6.48 22.26 16.45
N GLU A 332 -5.71 21.68 17.38
CA GLU A 332 -5.49 22.22 18.74
C GLU A 332 -4.03 22.64 18.97
N SER A 333 -3.33 23.04 17.90
CA SER A 333 -1.88 23.29 17.88
C SER A 333 -1.05 22.02 18.11
N LEU A 334 -0.58 21.43 17.00
CA LEU A 334 0.24 20.23 17.01
C LEU A 334 1.53 20.41 17.84
N GLU A 335 1.74 19.48 18.77
CA GLU A 335 2.90 19.36 19.65
C GLU A 335 3.54 17.98 19.49
N GLU A 336 4.88 17.92 19.61
CA GLU A 336 5.66 16.69 19.43
C GLU A 336 5.30 15.61 20.45
N ASP A 337 5.18 15.97 21.74
CA ASP A 337 4.87 15.02 22.82
C ASP A 337 3.51 14.35 22.62
N ALA A 338 2.49 15.11 22.20
CA ALA A 338 1.16 14.58 21.90
C ALA A 338 1.18 13.64 20.68
N LEU A 339 2.00 13.96 19.68
CA LEU A 339 2.19 13.14 18.50
C LEU A 339 2.89 11.81 18.85
N ASN A 340 3.98 11.89 19.62
CA ASN A 340 4.72 10.72 20.12
C ASN A 340 3.81 9.80 20.94
N LEU A 341 2.96 10.38 21.80
CA LEU A 341 2.01 9.62 22.58
C LEU A 341 1.01 8.87 21.70
N ALA A 342 0.39 9.55 20.74
CA ALA A 342 -0.55 8.91 19.81
C ALA A 342 0.14 7.80 18.99
N PHE A 343 1.31 8.09 18.44
CA PHE A 343 2.08 7.17 17.60
C PHE A 343 2.71 5.99 18.34
N ALA A 344 2.75 6.00 19.68
CA ALA A 344 3.19 4.86 20.47
C ALA A 344 2.14 3.73 20.55
N THR A 345 0.91 3.96 20.08
CA THR A 345 -0.24 3.06 20.27
C THR A 345 -0.82 2.53 18.96
N GLN A 346 -1.63 1.46 19.03
CA GLN A 346 -2.32 0.85 17.87
C GLN A 346 -3.56 1.63 17.39
N TYR A 347 -4.06 2.58 18.18
CA TYR A 347 -5.22 3.41 17.84
C TYR A 347 -4.86 4.90 17.97
N PRO A 348 -3.94 5.39 17.13
CA PRO A 348 -3.38 6.73 17.27
C PRO A 348 -4.44 7.83 17.17
N ASP A 349 -5.48 7.65 16.36
CA ASP A 349 -6.59 8.60 16.22
C ASP A 349 -7.44 8.71 17.49
N ARG A 350 -7.76 7.59 18.13
CA ARG A 350 -8.49 7.56 19.41
C ARG A 350 -7.69 8.20 20.53
N VAL A 351 -6.39 7.92 20.60
CA VAL A 351 -5.50 8.53 21.60
C VAL A 351 -5.36 10.03 21.35
N ALA A 352 -5.20 10.46 20.10
CA ALA A 352 -5.18 11.89 19.74
C ALA A 352 -6.47 12.61 20.16
N GLU A 353 -7.63 12.02 19.92
CA GLU A 353 -8.91 12.60 20.35
C GLU A 353 -9.02 12.69 21.88
N ALA A 354 -8.60 11.65 22.59
CA ALA A 354 -8.55 11.64 24.06
C ALA A 354 -7.62 12.73 24.62
N VAL A 355 -6.43 12.92 24.03
CA VAL A 355 -5.48 13.99 24.38
C VAL A 355 -6.12 15.36 24.20
N VAL A 356 -6.80 15.59 23.06
CA VAL A 356 -7.50 16.85 22.79
C VAL A 356 -8.60 17.12 23.83
N LEU A 357 -9.41 16.12 24.17
CA LEU A 357 -10.46 16.25 25.19
C LEU A 357 -9.87 16.64 26.55
N LEU A 358 -8.81 15.96 26.99
CA LEU A 358 -8.14 16.21 28.26
C LEU A 358 -7.47 17.59 28.30
N LYS A 359 -6.83 18.01 27.20
CA LYS A 359 -6.23 19.36 27.09
C LYS A 359 -7.28 20.46 27.17
N LYS A 360 -8.41 20.31 26.46
CA LYS A 360 -9.53 21.26 26.54
C LYS A 360 -10.11 21.37 27.94
N ALA A 361 -10.18 20.26 28.67
CA ALA A 361 -10.60 20.23 30.06
C ALA A 361 -9.52 20.71 31.06
N LYS A 362 -8.29 21.01 30.60
CA LYS A 362 -7.12 21.34 31.44
C LYS A 362 -6.73 20.23 32.42
N LEU A 363 -6.94 18.97 32.03
CA LEU A 363 -6.65 17.78 32.83
C LEU A 363 -5.49 16.95 32.30
N PHE A 364 -4.89 17.37 31.18
CA PHE A 364 -3.73 16.71 30.62
C PHE A 364 -2.50 16.90 31.53
N ASN A 365 -2.19 15.89 32.34
CA ASN A 365 -1.07 15.82 33.29
C ASN A 365 -0.38 14.46 33.21
N ASN A 366 0.71 14.22 33.94
CA ASN A 366 1.52 13.00 33.83
C ASN A 366 0.76 11.67 34.04
N GLN A 367 -0.36 11.65 34.76
CA GLN A 367 -1.13 10.42 35.02
C GLN A 367 -2.13 10.08 33.91
N THR A 368 -2.65 11.09 33.23
CA THR A 368 -3.70 10.90 32.21
C THR A 368 -3.23 10.18 30.93
N PRO A 369 -2.01 10.42 30.39
CA PRO A 369 -1.43 9.67 29.28
C PRO A 369 -1.31 8.18 29.56
N ASP A 370 -0.85 7.80 30.76
CA ASP A 370 -0.58 6.40 31.11
C ASP A 370 -1.84 5.54 30.97
N VAL A 371 -2.98 6.05 31.43
CA VAL A 371 -4.24 5.32 31.39
C VAL A 371 -4.81 5.24 29.97
N ILE A 372 -4.84 6.36 29.22
CA ILE A 372 -5.38 6.33 27.85
C ILE A 372 -4.49 5.56 26.87
N CYS A 373 -3.18 5.43 27.15
CA CYS A 373 -2.25 4.67 26.32
C CYS A 373 -2.16 3.20 26.70
N SER A 374 -2.52 2.84 27.93
CA SER A 374 -2.62 1.43 28.36
C SER A 374 -3.79 0.71 27.69
N HIS A 375 -4.87 1.44 27.37
CA HIS A 375 -6.07 0.91 26.71
C HIS A 375 -6.50 1.80 25.53
N PRO A 376 -5.69 1.88 24.46
CA PRO A 376 -5.84 2.87 23.39
C PRO A 376 -7.15 2.74 22.60
N GLU A 377 -7.74 1.55 22.52
CA GLU A 377 -9.06 1.32 21.93
C GLU A 377 -10.19 2.02 22.71
N HIS A 378 -10.00 2.29 24.00
CA HIS A 378 -11.00 2.91 24.88
C HIS A 378 -10.61 4.32 25.33
N ALA A 379 -9.53 4.88 24.76
CA ALA A 379 -8.94 6.16 25.16
C ALA A 379 -9.95 7.31 25.28
N ILE A 380 -10.88 7.44 24.32
CA ILE A 380 -11.89 8.51 24.32
C ILE A 380 -12.83 8.39 25.53
N GLY A 381 -13.33 7.18 25.78
CA GLY A 381 -14.22 6.92 26.92
C GLY A 381 -13.52 7.13 28.26
N LEU A 382 -12.25 6.71 28.35
CA LEU A 382 -11.40 6.95 29.52
C LEU A 382 -11.21 8.45 29.79
N ALA A 383 -10.87 9.22 28.76
CA ALA A 383 -10.74 10.68 28.87
C ALA A 383 -12.05 11.35 29.35
N GLN A 384 -13.19 10.95 28.79
CA GLN A 384 -14.50 11.46 29.21
C GLN A 384 -14.80 11.12 30.67
N ALA A 385 -14.54 9.89 31.11
CA ALA A 385 -14.73 9.48 32.49
C ALA A 385 -13.85 10.31 33.45
N MET A 386 -12.57 10.50 33.11
CA MET A 386 -11.64 11.31 33.91
C MET A 386 -12.08 12.77 34.04
N ILE A 387 -12.61 13.36 32.96
CA ILE A 387 -13.18 14.72 33.00
C ILE A 387 -14.32 14.79 34.03
N GLN A 388 -15.22 13.80 34.02
CA GLN A 388 -16.31 13.74 34.98
C GLN A 388 -15.83 13.52 36.42
N LEU A 389 -14.79 12.71 36.64
CA LEU A 389 -14.16 12.52 37.95
C LEU A 389 -13.55 13.83 38.47
N SER A 390 -12.88 14.59 37.61
CA SER A 390 -12.28 15.87 37.97
C SER A 390 -13.33 16.91 38.36
N HIS A 391 -14.45 17.01 37.64
CA HIS A 391 -15.55 17.91 38.01
C HIS A 391 -16.09 17.64 39.42
N LEU A 392 -15.94 16.41 39.93
CA LEU A 392 -16.35 16.04 41.29
C LEU A 392 -15.27 16.26 42.34
N ASN A 393 -14.03 16.62 41.98
CA ASN A 393 -12.84 16.49 42.82
C ASN A 393 -12.67 15.06 43.37
N CYS A 394 -13.06 14.04 42.59
CA CYS A 394 -12.88 12.66 43.02
C CYS A 394 -11.44 12.24 42.76
N THR A 395 -10.61 12.25 43.81
CA THR A 395 -9.20 11.83 43.76
C THR A 395 -9.00 10.40 44.29
N VAL A 396 -10.06 9.60 44.29
CA VAL A 396 -10.01 8.27 44.90
C VAL A 396 -9.36 7.29 43.92
N ASP A 397 -8.20 6.76 44.30
CA ASP A 397 -7.46 5.74 43.54
C ASP A 397 -8.39 4.60 43.07
N ALA A 398 -9.31 4.18 43.93
CA ALA A 398 -10.28 3.14 43.61
C ALA A 398 -11.19 3.42 42.40
N ALA A 399 -11.46 4.69 42.06
CA ALA A 399 -12.23 5.04 40.85
C ALA A 399 -11.37 4.92 39.59
N TYR A 400 -10.10 5.34 39.66
CA TYR A 400 -9.12 5.17 38.58
C TYR A 400 -8.78 3.69 38.37
N ASP A 401 -8.58 2.92 39.44
CA ASP A 401 -8.38 1.47 39.41
C ASP A 401 -9.56 0.77 38.71
N GLY A 402 -10.79 1.23 38.95
CA GLY A 402 -11.99 0.68 38.31
C GLY A 402 -12.00 0.93 36.80
N LEU A 403 -11.64 2.14 36.38
CA LEU A 403 -11.53 2.49 34.95
C LEU A 403 -10.40 1.72 34.25
N ASP A 404 -9.28 1.50 34.93
CA ASP A 404 -8.17 0.69 34.40
C ASP A 404 -8.52 -0.80 34.33
N GLN A 405 -9.30 -1.31 35.29
CA GLN A 405 -9.76 -2.69 35.28
C GLN A 405 -10.84 -2.96 34.22
N TYR A 406 -11.71 -1.98 33.92
CA TYR A 406 -12.83 -2.11 32.98
C TYR A 406 -12.90 -0.95 31.96
N PRO A 407 -11.86 -0.73 31.15
CA PRO A 407 -11.75 0.41 30.23
C PRO A 407 -12.89 0.47 29.21
N GLN A 408 -13.43 -0.69 28.80
CA GLN A 408 -14.58 -0.81 27.90
C GLN A 408 -15.87 -0.17 28.43
N SER A 409 -15.95 0.04 29.75
CA SER A 409 -17.10 0.62 30.43
C SER A 409 -16.99 2.14 30.56
N ALA A 410 -15.83 2.73 30.27
CA ALA A 410 -15.50 4.10 30.65
C ALA A 410 -16.46 5.16 30.08
N ASP A 411 -16.90 5.03 28.82
CA ASP A 411 -17.88 5.94 28.22
C ASP A 411 -19.27 5.83 28.88
N LYS A 412 -19.67 4.63 29.34
CA LYS A 412 -20.94 4.41 30.05
C LYS A 412 -20.84 5.02 31.45
N VAL A 413 -19.71 4.79 32.12
CA VAL A 413 -19.40 5.38 33.42
C VAL A 413 -19.45 6.91 33.36
N ALA A 414 -18.83 7.52 32.34
CA ALA A 414 -18.86 8.96 32.15
C ALA A 414 -20.30 9.51 32.08
N LYS A 415 -21.14 8.91 31.22
CA LYS A 415 -22.56 9.29 31.08
C LYS A 415 -23.36 9.09 32.36
N VAL A 416 -23.13 8.00 33.09
CA VAL A 416 -23.80 7.75 34.37
C VAL A 416 -23.41 8.82 35.39
N ILE A 417 -22.12 9.12 35.52
CA ILE A 417 -21.66 10.14 36.47
C ILE A 417 -22.26 11.51 36.13
N GLU A 418 -22.24 11.90 34.86
CA GLU A 418 -22.88 13.13 34.36
C GLU A 418 -24.38 13.16 34.72
N TYR A 419 -25.11 12.08 34.42
CA TYR A 419 -26.54 11.97 34.76
C TYR A 419 -26.80 12.11 36.26
N LEU A 420 -25.98 11.47 37.11
CA LEU A 420 -26.11 11.55 38.56
C LEU A 420 -25.84 12.98 39.07
N GLN A 421 -24.93 13.72 38.43
CA GLN A 421 -24.69 15.13 38.74
C GLN A 421 -25.89 16.00 38.36
N GLU A 422 -26.39 15.87 37.12
CA GLU A 422 -27.52 16.65 36.61
C GLU A 422 -28.79 16.46 37.46
N ASN A 423 -28.99 15.25 37.99
CA ASN A 423 -30.12 14.93 38.86
C ASN A 423 -29.83 15.15 40.36
N SER A 424 -28.74 15.83 40.70
CA SER A 424 -28.40 16.20 42.09
C SER A 424 -28.29 15.00 43.06
N LEU A 425 -27.93 13.82 42.55
CA LEU A 425 -27.72 12.61 43.36
C LEU A 425 -26.31 12.55 43.92
N ILE A 426 -25.35 13.09 43.19
CA ILE A 426 -23.98 13.31 43.65
C ILE A 426 -23.63 14.79 43.55
N HIS A 427 -22.78 15.26 44.46
CA HIS A 427 -22.39 16.66 44.55
C HIS A 427 -20.89 16.83 44.60
N HIS A 428 -20.45 17.99 44.13
CA HIS A 428 -19.10 18.47 44.31
C HIS A 428 -18.79 18.62 45.80
N SER A 429 -17.72 17.97 46.26
CA SER A 429 -17.33 17.81 47.67
C SER A 429 -16.88 19.10 48.38
N ASN A 430 -16.97 20.28 47.74
CA ASN A 430 -16.59 21.57 48.32
C ASN A 430 -17.56 22.13 49.38
N ASN A 431 -18.74 21.52 49.57
CA ASN A 431 -19.64 21.93 50.65
C ASN A 431 -19.43 21.03 51.87
N LYS A 432 -18.92 21.65 52.95
CA LYS A 432 -18.84 21.12 54.32
C LYS A 432 -20.03 20.21 54.60
N LEU A 433 -19.76 19.03 55.18
CA LEU A 433 -20.75 18.12 55.75
C LEU A 433 -21.81 18.92 56.53
N GLY A 434 -22.94 19.20 55.89
CA GLY A 434 -24.12 19.72 56.55
C GLY A 434 -24.67 18.57 57.39
N ALA A 435 -24.53 18.68 58.71
CA ALA A 435 -25.18 17.81 59.67
C ALA A 435 -26.69 17.85 59.41
N ALA A 436 -27.23 16.79 58.82
CA ALA A 436 -28.66 16.59 58.68
C ALA A 436 -28.98 15.13 59.01
N ASN A 437 -29.47 14.94 60.24
CA ASN A 437 -30.43 13.93 60.66
C ASN A 437 -30.18 12.49 60.19
N GLY A 438 -29.21 11.81 60.82
CA GLY A 438 -29.27 10.37 61.11
C GLY A 438 -29.28 9.37 59.94
N ARG A 439 -29.21 9.79 58.68
CA ARG A 439 -29.09 8.90 57.51
C ARG A 439 -27.65 8.88 57.02
N ILE A 440 -27.05 7.68 57.01
CA ILE A 440 -25.70 7.45 56.50
C ILE A 440 -25.70 7.79 55.00
N LYS A 441 -25.20 8.97 54.64
CA LYS A 441 -24.87 9.31 53.25
C LYS A 441 -23.57 8.58 52.91
N LEU A 442 -23.56 7.66 51.94
CA LEU A 442 -22.29 7.28 51.32
C LEU A 442 -21.69 8.56 50.72
N PRO A 443 -20.39 8.81 50.91
CA PRO A 443 -19.73 9.94 50.27
C PRO A 443 -19.83 9.80 48.74
N THR A 444 -19.93 10.92 48.03
CA THR A 444 -19.92 10.99 46.54
C THR A 444 -18.85 10.05 45.95
N ASP A 445 -17.67 10.02 46.58
CA ASP A 445 -16.55 9.20 46.16
C ASP A 445 -16.82 7.69 46.18
N ALA A 446 -17.57 7.20 47.16
CA ALA A 446 -17.91 5.78 47.25
C ALA A 446 -18.94 5.39 46.18
N VAL A 447 -19.85 6.30 45.83
CA VAL A 447 -20.80 6.11 44.74
C VAL A 447 -20.07 6.03 43.41
N VAL A 448 -19.20 7.01 43.14
CA VAL A 448 -18.40 7.10 41.92
C VAL A 448 -17.49 5.89 41.76
N ALA A 449 -16.74 5.51 42.80
CA ALA A 449 -15.86 4.35 42.76
C ALA A 449 -16.62 3.05 42.47
N ALA A 450 -17.85 2.90 42.99
CA ALA A 450 -18.66 1.72 42.72
C ALA A 450 -19.19 1.68 41.27
N VAL A 451 -19.55 2.84 40.70
CA VAL A 451 -19.93 2.94 39.29
C VAL A 451 -18.73 2.63 38.38
N CYS A 452 -17.54 3.16 38.67
CA CYS A 452 -16.33 2.85 37.90
C CYS A 452 -15.95 1.36 37.96
N LYS A 453 -16.28 0.66 39.06
CA LYS A 453 -16.03 -0.78 39.24
C LYS A 453 -17.17 -1.67 38.73
N ALA A 454 -18.27 -1.08 38.30
CA ALA A 454 -19.35 -1.82 37.67
C ALA A 454 -18.96 -2.03 36.20
N GLU A 455 -18.79 -3.27 35.78
CA GLU A 455 -18.53 -3.67 34.40
C GLU A 455 -19.76 -3.34 33.52
N LEU A 456 -19.97 -2.06 33.22
CA LEU A 456 -21.14 -1.55 32.50
C LEU A 456 -20.97 -1.83 31.01
N THR A 457 -21.70 -2.84 30.54
CA THR A 457 -21.63 -3.30 29.14
C THR A 457 -22.64 -2.59 28.22
N ASP A 458 -23.64 -1.89 28.77
CA ASP A 458 -24.64 -1.12 28.05
C ASP A 458 -25.22 0.02 28.93
N ASP A 459 -26.22 0.72 28.39
CA ASP A 459 -26.88 1.86 29.06
C ASP A 459 -27.91 1.44 30.12
N SER A 460 -27.93 0.18 30.58
CA SER A 460 -28.93 -0.31 31.55
C SER A 460 -29.00 0.51 32.84
N LEU A 461 -27.85 0.93 33.39
CA LEU A 461 -27.85 1.75 34.61
C LEU A 461 -28.55 3.10 34.40
N LEU A 462 -28.29 3.76 33.26
CA LEU A 462 -28.97 5.01 32.89
C LEU A 462 -30.47 4.77 32.72
N GLN A 463 -30.85 3.70 32.04
CA GLN A 463 -32.25 3.33 31.84
C GLN A 463 -32.97 3.05 33.17
N LEU A 464 -32.32 2.37 34.11
CA LEU A 464 -32.87 2.16 35.46
C LEU A 464 -33.09 3.49 36.19
N CYS A 465 -32.11 4.40 36.12
CA CYS A 465 -32.23 5.73 36.71
C CYS A 465 -33.39 6.52 36.11
N GLU A 466 -33.61 6.46 34.80
CA GLU A 466 -34.74 7.11 34.12
C GLU A 466 -36.08 6.50 34.52
N ILE A 467 -36.16 5.16 34.62
CA ILE A 467 -37.36 4.48 35.10
C ILE A 467 -37.68 4.95 36.53
N MET A 468 -36.69 4.94 37.43
CA MET A 468 -36.85 5.40 38.80
C MET A 468 -37.26 6.88 38.86
N LYS A 469 -36.75 7.73 37.97
CA LYS A 469 -37.12 9.15 37.89
C LYS A 469 -38.58 9.31 37.48
N SER A 470 -39.00 8.59 36.45
CA SER A 470 -40.38 8.63 35.94
C SER A 470 -41.42 8.17 36.97
N THR A 471 -41.01 7.34 37.94
CA THR A 471 -41.88 6.83 39.02
C THR A 471 -41.65 7.52 40.37
N ASN A 472 -40.90 8.64 40.41
CA ASN A 472 -40.56 9.39 41.63
C ASN A 472 -39.82 8.55 42.70
N LEU A 473 -39.05 7.54 42.28
CA LEU A 473 -38.21 6.71 43.15
C LEU A 473 -36.72 7.08 43.09
N LEU A 474 -36.32 7.96 42.17
CA LEU A 474 -34.93 8.38 42.03
C LEU A 474 -34.54 9.37 43.14
N ASP A 475 -34.01 8.83 44.23
CA ASP A 475 -33.33 9.57 45.27
C ASP A 475 -32.03 8.88 45.69
N ILE A 476 -31.20 9.58 46.47
CA ILE A 476 -29.90 9.06 46.90
C ILE A 476 -30.02 7.80 47.78
N SER A 477 -31.11 7.67 48.54
CA SER A 477 -31.33 6.53 49.43
C SER A 477 -31.61 5.26 48.62
N ASN A 478 -32.46 5.35 47.60
CA ASN A 478 -32.75 4.24 46.70
C ASN A 478 -31.56 3.92 45.80
N PHE A 479 -30.84 4.94 45.32
CA PHE A 479 -29.63 4.71 44.54
C PHE A 479 -28.56 3.95 45.35
N HIS A 480 -28.36 4.27 46.63
CA HIS A 480 -27.47 3.51 47.52
C HIS A 480 -27.83 2.02 47.62
N LYS A 481 -29.12 1.65 47.48
CA LYS A 481 -29.53 0.25 47.47
C LYS A 481 -29.15 -0.45 46.16
N VAL A 482 -29.11 0.28 45.04
CA VAL A 482 -28.70 -0.21 43.71
C VAL A 482 -27.20 -0.48 43.64
N ILE A 483 -26.37 0.40 44.22
CA ILE A 483 -24.90 0.32 44.14
C ILE A 483 -24.31 -1.08 44.42
N PRO A 484 -24.61 -1.75 45.54
CA PRO A 484 -24.03 -3.07 45.82
C PRO A 484 -24.55 -4.17 44.87
N LYS A 485 -25.53 -3.86 44.00
CA LYS A 485 -26.19 -4.79 43.08
C LYS A 485 -25.90 -4.49 41.60
N LEU A 486 -24.97 -3.58 41.29
CA LEU A 486 -24.66 -3.18 39.91
C LEU A 486 -24.24 -4.32 38.98
N LYS A 487 -23.72 -5.43 39.53
CA LYS A 487 -23.45 -6.66 38.77
C LYS A 487 -24.69 -7.36 38.19
N TYR A 488 -25.90 -6.88 38.52
CA TYR A 488 -27.18 -7.37 38.01
C TYR A 488 -28.03 -6.23 37.42
N VAL A 489 -27.39 -5.15 36.98
CA VAL A 489 -28.08 -3.93 36.54
C VAL A 489 -29.03 -4.15 35.37
N LYS A 490 -28.70 -5.02 34.39
CA LYS A 490 -29.58 -5.33 33.26
C LYS A 490 -30.85 -6.04 33.72
N THR A 491 -30.68 -7.03 34.60
CA THR A 491 -31.79 -7.77 35.19
C THR A 491 -32.70 -6.83 36.00
N LEU A 492 -32.11 -5.98 36.85
CA LEU A 492 -32.83 -4.98 37.64
C LEU A 492 -33.57 -3.96 36.75
N THR A 493 -32.93 -3.50 35.68
CA THR A 493 -33.52 -2.56 34.72
C THR A 493 -34.76 -3.16 34.06
N SER A 494 -34.65 -4.40 33.60
CA SER A 494 -35.74 -5.15 32.95
C SER A 494 -36.90 -5.38 33.92
N ALA A 495 -36.60 -5.78 35.17
CA ALA A 495 -37.59 -5.96 36.22
C ALA A 495 -38.32 -4.66 36.58
N ALA A 496 -37.57 -3.57 36.79
CA ALA A 496 -38.12 -2.26 37.07
C ALA A 496 -39.00 -1.76 35.91
N ARG A 497 -38.56 -1.98 34.66
CA ARG A 497 -39.36 -1.64 33.47
C ARG A 497 -40.67 -2.42 33.42
N CYS A 498 -40.65 -3.71 33.71
CA CYS A 498 -41.86 -4.53 33.74
C CYS A 498 -42.88 -4.01 34.77
N LEU A 499 -42.42 -3.64 35.96
CA LEU A 499 -43.27 -3.02 36.99
C LEU A 499 -43.74 -1.62 36.59
N ALA A 500 -42.89 -0.81 35.97
CA ALA A 500 -43.23 0.54 35.54
C ALA A 500 -44.29 0.51 34.42
N ASN A 501 -44.18 -0.43 33.47
CA ASN A 501 -45.15 -0.65 32.41
C ASN A 501 -46.57 -0.93 32.95
N SER A 502 -46.70 -1.66 34.06
CA SER A 502 -47.99 -1.94 34.69
C SER A 502 -48.36 -0.94 35.80
N LYS A 503 -47.60 0.15 35.96
CA LYS A 503 -47.74 1.15 37.04
C LYS A 503 -47.67 0.55 38.45
N GLN A 504 -46.96 -0.56 38.61
CA GLN A 504 -46.72 -1.24 39.87
C GLN A 504 -45.36 -0.89 40.49
N LEU A 505 -44.52 -0.09 39.82
CA LEU A 505 -43.22 0.30 40.38
C LEU A 505 -43.38 1.40 41.43
N ASP A 506 -43.66 1.00 42.67
CA ASP A 506 -43.62 1.82 43.88
C ASP A 506 -42.42 1.46 44.77
N GLN A 507 -42.29 2.11 45.94
CA GLN A 507 -41.18 1.89 46.87
C GLN A 507 -41.09 0.44 47.38
N LEU A 508 -42.24 -0.20 47.63
CA LEU A 508 -42.30 -1.55 48.20
C LEU A 508 -41.88 -2.60 47.16
N ASN A 509 -42.38 -2.44 45.93
CA ASN A 509 -42.02 -3.31 44.83
C ASN A 509 -40.57 -3.08 44.38
N PHE A 510 -40.09 -1.85 44.42
CA PHE A 510 -38.67 -1.54 44.20
C PHE A 510 -37.77 -2.23 45.24
N ASP A 511 -38.11 -2.12 46.54
CA ASP A 511 -37.33 -2.78 47.60
C ASP A 511 -37.35 -4.31 47.46
N SER A 512 -38.45 -4.87 46.97
CA SER A 512 -38.59 -6.30 46.71
C SER A 512 -37.61 -6.78 45.62
N ILE A 513 -37.57 -6.12 44.46
CA ILE A 513 -36.67 -6.51 43.36
C ILE A 513 -35.19 -6.28 43.70
N ILE A 514 -34.88 -5.29 44.55
CA ILE A 514 -33.51 -5.02 44.99
C ILE A 514 -33.02 -6.04 46.04
N SER A 515 -33.93 -6.60 46.84
CA SER A 515 -33.60 -7.59 47.87
C SER A 515 -33.04 -8.89 47.28
N ASP A 516 -33.57 -9.32 46.12
CA ASP A 516 -33.11 -10.49 45.38
C ASP A 516 -32.92 -10.16 43.88
N PRO A 517 -31.79 -9.52 43.52
CA PRO A 517 -31.60 -8.96 42.19
C PRO A 517 -31.51 -10.01 41.07
N ILE A 518 -31.03 -11.22 41.36
CA ILE A 518 -30.91 -12.29 40.36
C ILE A 518 -32.28 -12.88 39.98
N ASN A 519 -33.26 -12.77 40.87
CA ASN A 519 -34.65 -13.19 40.64
C ASN A 519 -35.59 -12.00 40.34
N SER A 520 -35.05 -10.79 40.17
CA SER A 520 -35.86 -9.57 40.10
C SER A 520 -36.92 -9.58 38.99
N ILE A 521 -36.66 -10.21 37.84
CA ILE A 521 -37.67 -10.32 36.76
C ILE A 521 -38.82 -11.28 37.14
N ALA A 522 -38.52 -12.40 37.80
CA ALA A 522 -39.54 -13.31 38.29
C ALA A 522 -40.38 -12.64 39.40
N LEU A 523 -39.73 -11.91 40.31
CA LEU A 523 -40.41 -11.11 41.32
C LEU A 523 -41.28 -10.02 40.68
N ALA A 524 -40.79 -9.34 39.63
CA ALA A 524 -41.58 -8.36 38.91
C ALA A 524 -42.83 -8.99 38.28
N GLU A 525 -42.73 -10.19 37.69
CA GLU A 525 -43.88 -10.94 37.17
C GLU A 525 -44.90 -11.26 38.29
N ASP A 526 -44.43 -11.79 39.43
CA ASP A 526 -45.28 -12.14 40.58
C ASP A 526 -45.97 -10.93 41.22
N LEU A 527 -45.33 -9.76 41.16
CA LEU A 527 -45.85 -8.48 41.64
C LEU A 527 -46.76 -7.76 40.61
N GLY A 528 -47.10 -8.43 39.49
CA GLY A 528 -48.01 -7.89 38.47
C GLY A 528 -47.35 -7.00 37.42
N GLY A 529 -46.04 -7.12 37.23
CA GLY A 529 -45.28 -6.50 36.16
C GLY A 529 -45.65 -7.03 34.77
N THR A 530 -45.57 -6.18 33.75
CA THR A 530 -45.84 -6.57 32.35
C THR A 530 -44.68 -6.18 31.43
N PRO A 531 -44.21 -7.08 30.56
CA PRO A 531 -43.06 -6.81 29.70
C PRO A 531 -43.36 -5.83 28.55
N CYS A 532 -44.65 -5.60 28.24
CA CYS A 532 -45.08 -4.67 27.19
C CYS A 532 -45.43 -3.30 27.76
N SER A 533 -45.02 -2.23 27.08
CA SER A 533 -45.45 -0.88 27.42
C SER A 533 -46.92 -0.65 27.07
N PRO A 534 -47.73 0.03 27.92
CA PRO A 534 -49.09 0.42 27.59
C PRO A 534 -49.17 1.36 26.38
N SER A 535 -48.15 2.21 26.19
CA SER A 535 -48.10 3.16 25.06
C SER A 535 -47.59 2.53 23.78
N LEU A 536 -46.83 1.44 23.87
CA LEU A 536 -46.27 0.71 22.73
C LEU A 536 -46.41 -0.81 22.93
N PRO A 537 -47.62 -1.38 22.76
CA PRO A 537 -47.89 -2.77 23.12
C PRO A 537 -47.12 -3.82 22.29
N LYS A 538 -46.58 -3.40 21.14
CA LYS A 538 -45.78 -4.25 20.25
C LYS A 538 -44.31 -4.33 20.65
N MET A 539 -43.84 -3.46 21.54
CA MET A 539 -42.46 -3.42 21.99
C MET A 539 -42.37 -4.11 23.35
N ILE A 540 -41.72 -5.28 23.35
CA ILE A 540 -41.51 -6.11 24.54
C ILE A 540 -40.13 -5.77 25.09
N ASP A 541 -40.00 -5.67 26.41
CA ASP A 541 -38.68 -5.58 27.03
C ASP A 541 -37.84 -6.82 26.70
N GLU A 542 -36.66 -6.59 26.11
CA GLU A 542 -35.82 -7.68 25.59
C GLU A 542 -35.26 -8.58 26.70
N GLY A 543 -34.96 -8.02 27.89
CA GLY A 543 -34.55 -8.83 29.04
C GLY A 543 -35.67 -9.74 29.54
N ALA A 544 -36.91 -9.24 29.58
CA ALA A 544 -38.07 -10.07 29.89
C ALA A 544 -38.37 -11.13 28.82
N LYS A 545 -38.11 -10.83 27.54
CA LYS A 545 -38.21 -11.79 26.43
C LYS A 545 -37.17 -12.92 26.58
N ASP A 546 -35.92 -12.58 26.87
CA ASP A 546 -34.87 -13.57 27.17
C ASP A 546 -35.25 -14.44 28.37
N PHE A 547 -35.74 -13.83 29.45
CA PHE A 547 -36.26 -14.56 30.62
C PHE A 547 -37.32 -15.59 30.25
N VAL A 548 -38.33 -15.20 29.45
CA VAL A 548 -39.40 -16.10 29.02
C VAL A 548 -38.88 -17.21 28.10
N ALA A 549 -37.99 -16.89 27.16
CA ALA A 549 -37.42 -17.84 26.21
C ALA A 549 -36.58 -18.91 26.92
N ILE A 550 -35.66 -18.49 27.80
CA ILE A 550 -34.83 -19.38 28.62
C ILE A 550 -35.71 -20.27 29.50
N ARG A 551 -36.66 -19.68 30.23
CA ARG A 551 -37.59 -20.41 31.11
C ARG A 551 -38.38 -21.45 30.34
N LYS A 552 -38.89 -21.11 29.15
CA LYS A 552 -39.64 -22.03 28.29
C LYS A 552 -38.76 -23.18 27.80
N ALA A 553 -37.58 -22.90 27.30
CA ALA A 553 -36.63 -23.92 26.81
C ALA A 553 -36.22 -24.89 27.93
N ALA A 554 -35.88 -24.36 29.10
CA ALA A 554 -35.53 -25.16 30.28
C ALA A 554 -36.69 -26.06 30.74
N LYS A 555 -37.92 -25.54 30.79
CA LYS A 555 -39.12 -26.31 31.13
C LYS A 555 -39.44 -27.39 30.10
N ILE A 556 -39.26 -27.13 28.80
CA ILE A 556 -39.44 -28.13 27.74
C ILE A 556 -38.45 -29.27 27.91
N LEU A 557 -37.17 -28.95 28.13
CA LEU A 557 -36.15 -29.98 28.36
C LEU A 557 -36.47 -30.82 29.60
N ALA A 558 -36.80 -30.17 30.72
CA ALA A 558 -37.16 -30.85 31.96
C ALA A 558 -38.40 -31.76 31.79
N SER A 559 -39.41 -31.27 31.08
CA SER A 559 -40.65 -32.02 30.81
C SER A 559 -40.38 -33.24 29.93
N GLY A 560 -39.62 -33.07 28.85
CA GLY A 560 -39.26 -34.18 27.99
C GLY A 560 -38.37 -35.20 28.71
N GLN A 561 -37.48 -34.77 29.62
CA GLN A 561 -36.74 -35.70 30.47
C GLN A 561 -37.63 -36.47 31.45
N ARG A 562 -38.57 -35.79 32.09
CA ARG A 562 -39.55 -36.43 32.98
C ARG A 562 -40.40 -37.47 32.23
N GLN A 563 -40.69 -37.22 30.95
CA GLN A 563 -41.42 -38.11 30.05
C GLN A 563 -40.53 -39.17 29.38
N GLY A 564 -39.22 -39.19 29.65
CA GLY A 564 -38.26 -40.11 29.03
C GLY A 564 -37.94 -39.85 27.56
N LEU A 565 -38.37 -38.71 27.01
CA LEU A 565 -38.09 -38.26 25.63
C LEU A 565 -36.65 -37.75 25.47
N PHE A 566 -36.09 -37.15 26.52
CA PHE A 566 -34.72 -36.63 26.54
C PHE A 566 -33.98 -37.16 27.76
N PHE A 567 -33.06 -38.09 27.55
CA PHE A 567 -32.32 -38.83 28.59
C PHE A 567 -33.23 -39.68 29.50
N PRO A 568 -33.06 -41.02 29.54
CA PRO A 568 -33.79 -41.84 30.51
C PRO A 568 -33.38 -41.42 31.93
N LYS A 569 -34.34 -41.45 32.87
CA LYS A 569 -34.05 -41.26 34.29
C LYS A 569 -33.09 -42.36 34.72
N LEU A 570 -31.82 -42.02 34.90
CA LEU A 570 -30.78 -42.98 35.23
C LEU A 570 -30.97 -43.47 36.67
N GLU A 571 -30.97 -44.79 36.85
CA GLU A 571 -30.97 -45.42 38.17
C GLU A 571 -29.69 -45.04 38.94
N PRO A 572 -29.69 -44.99 40.29
CA PRO A 572 -28.52 -44.60 41.07
C PRO A 572 -27.24 -45.38 40.73
N LYS A 573 -27.39 -46.68 40.39
CA LYS A 573 -26.29 -47.54 39.93
C LYS A 573 -25.73 -47.12 38.57
N GLN A 574 -26.59 -46.65 37.66
CA GLN A 574 -26.19 -46.16 36.34
C GLN A 574 -25.52 -44.79 36.44
N ILE A 575 -25.97 -43.93 37.36
CA ILE A 575 -25.30 -42.66 37.68
C ILE A 575 -23.88 -42.93 38.20
N GLN A 576 -23.72 -43.82 39.19
CA GLN A 576 -22.39 -44.17 39.71
C GLN A 576 -21.49 -44.80 38.65
N SER A 577 -22.03 -45.67 37.80
CA SER A 577 -21.26 -46.23 36.68
C SER A 577 -20.85 -45.15 35.70
N PHE A 578 -21.76 -44.26 35.31
CA PHE A 578 -21.49 -43.15 34.40
C PHE A 578 -20.41 -42.21 34.96
N GLU A 579 -20.52 -41.80 36.23
CA GLU A 579 -19.56 -40.91 36.86
C GLU A 579 -18.17 -41.56 36.99
N LYS A 580 -18.14 -42.87 37.25
CA LYS A 580 -16.89 -43.66 37.29
C LYS A 580 -16.23 -43.79 35.92
N THR A 581 -17.02 -43.96 34.85
CA THR A 581 -16.52 -44.12 33.48
C THR A 581 -16.11 -42.80 32.84
N THR A 582 -16.86 -41.72 33.08
CA THR A 582 -16.62 -40.42 32.44
C THR A 582 -15.76 -39.48 33.27
N HIS A 583 -15.51 -39.80 34.54
CA HIS A 583 -14.87 -38.93 35.54
C HIS A 583 -15.57 -37.56 35.70
N ARG A 584 -16.81 -37.41 35.24
CA ARG A 584 -17.62 -36.19 35.37
C ARG A 584 -18.86 -36.49 36.21
N LYS A 585 -19.15 -35.61 37.17
CA LYS A 585 -20.38 -35.71 37.98
C LYS A 585 -21.61 -35.40 37.13
N MET A 586 -22.71 -36.13 37.34
CA MET A 586 -23.97 -35.93 36.60
C MET A 586 -24.51 -34.50 36.77
N ALA A 587 -24.42 -33.96 37.99
CA ALA A 587 -24.81 -32.58 38.28
C ALA A 587 -24.01 -31.55 37.47
N ALA A 588 -22.74 -31.82 37.17
CA ALA A 588 -21.92 -30.91 36.35
C ALA A 588 -22.38 -30.89 34.89
N ILE A 589 -22.83 -32.04 34.37
CA ILE A 589 -23.36 -32.16 33.00
C ILE A 589 -24.74 -31.48 32.91
N GLN A 590 -25.57 -31.64 33.93
CA GLN A 590 -26.86 -30.94 34.01
C GLN A 590 -26.66 -29.42 34.05
N ASN A 591 -25.72 -28.93 34.86
CA ASN A 591 -25.36 -27.51 34.86
C ASN A 591 -24.82 -27.05 33.49
N GLU A 592 -23.97 -27.85 32.83
CA GLU A 592 -23.48 -27.54 31.48
C GLU A 592 -24.62 -27.45 30.46
N ALA A 593 -25.62 -28.33 30.55
CA ALA A 593 -26.80 -28.29 29.71
C ALA A 593 -27.64 -27.03 29.97
N MET A 594 -27.78 -26.60 31.23
CA MET A 594 -28.49 -25.35 31.57
C MET A 594 -27.76 -24.11 31.05
N MET A 595 -26.43 -24.08 31.14
CA MET A 595 -25.64 -23.00 30.52
C MET A 595 -25.83 -22.96 29.01
N LYS A 596 -25.86 -24.11 28.34
CA LYS A 596 -26.13 -24.17 26.89
C LYS A 596 -27.55 -23.71 26.55
N ILE A 597 -28.56 -24.09 27.33
CA ILE A 597 -29.92 -23.59 27.13
C ILE A 597 -29.96 -22.07 27.24
N ALA A 598 -29.37 -21.50 28.29
CA ALA A 598 -29.27 -20.06 28.46
C ALA A 598 -28.58 -19.41 27.25
N GLN A 599 -27.46 -19.97 26.81
CA GLN A 599 -26.68 -19.45 25.68
C GLN A 599 -27.42 -19.49 24.33
N TYR A 600 -28.23 -20.53 24.07
CA TYR A 600 -28.92 -20.69 22.77
C TYR A 600 -30.33 -20.08 22.76
N ALA A 601 -30.94 -19.88 23.92
CA ALA A 601 -32.29 -19.33 24.03
C ALA A 601 -32.31 -17.81 24.28
N SER A 602 -31.17 -17.21 24.63
CA SER A 602 -31.03 -15.79 24.94
C SER A 602 -30.37 -15.01 23.82
N GLU A 603 -30.75 -13.74 23.68
CA GLU A 603 -30.03 -12.74 22.88
C GLU A 603 -29.03 -11.91 23.74
N HIS A 604 -28.82 -12.30 25.00
CA HIS A 604 -27.85 -11.72 25.94
C HIS A 604 -28.17 -10.32 26.47
N HIS A 605 -29.47 -10.01 26.64
CA HIS A 605 -29.92 -8.77 27.28
C HIS A 605 -29.88 -8.82 28.81
N LEU A 606 -29.60 -9.98 29.40
CA LEU A 606 -29.41 -10.17 30.84
C LEU A 606 -27.96 -10.57 31.16
N GLU A 607 -27.57 -10.47 32.43
CA GLU A 607 -26.26 -10.98 32.84
C GLU A 607 -26.21 -12.51 32.73
N LYS A 608 -25.08 -13.05 32.26
CA LYS A 608 -24.87 -14.51 32.10
C LYS A 608 -25.21 -15.31 33.35
N ALA A 609 -24.89 -14.75 34.53
CA ALA A 609 -25.21 -15.37 35.81
C ALA A 609 -26.73 -15.48 36.04
N THR A 610 -27.47 -14.44 35.67
CA THR A 610 -28.94 -14.41 35.71
C THR A 610 -29.53 -15.40 34.71
N GLU A 611 -29.08 -15.40 33.45
CA GLU A 611 -29.59 -16.32 32.42
C GLU A 611 -29.42 -17.78 32.83
N HIS A 612 -28.24 -18.13 33.34
CA HIS A 612 -27.97 -19.46 33.86
C HIS A 612 -28.82 -19.78 35.10
N HIS A 613 -29.06 -18.82 35.98
CA HIS A 613 -29.95 -18.99 37.12
C HIS A 613 -31.39 -19.27 36.70
N ILE A 614 -31.92 -18.52 35.71
CA ILE A 614 -33.25 -18.71 35.14
C ILE A 614 -33.39 -20.11 34.55
N ALA A 615 -32.40 -20.57 33.78
CA ALA A 615 -32.40 -21.91 33.20
C ALA A 615 -32.45 -22.99 34.29
N ASN A 616 -31.57 -22.91 35.30
CA ASN A 616 -31.52 -23.85 36.41
C ASN A 616 -32.84 -23.87 37.20
N SER A 617 -33.30 -22.73 37.69
CA SER A 617 -34.50 -22.65 38.53
C SER A 617 -35.73 -23.17 37.79
N SER A 618 -35.85 -22.83 36.50
CA SER A 618 -36.95 -23.28 35.64
C SER A 618 -36.91 -24.78 35.37
N TYR A 619 -35.74 -25.34 35.09
CA TYR A 619 -35.57 -26.77 34.85
C TYR A 619 -35.88 -27.60 36.11
N PHE A 620 -35.31 -27.23 37.26
CA PHE A 620 -35.52 -27.96 38.51
C PHE A 620 -36.94 -27.81 39.07
N SER A 621 -37.64 -26.70 38.76
CA SER A 621 -39.06 -26.54 39.16
C SER A 621 -39.98 -27.63 38.60
N VAL A 622 -39.64 -28.22 37.44
CA VAL A 622 -40.44 -29.27 36.78
C VAL A 622 -40.07 -30.67 37.28
N LEU A 623 -38.78 -30.88 37.61
CA LEU A 623 -38.27 -32.18 38.06
C LEU A 623 -38.50 -32.44 39.55
N SER A 624 -38.51 -31.38 40.36
CA SER A 624 -38.80 -31.43 41.79
C SER A 624 -39.99 -30.53 42.12
N PRO A 625 -41.22 -30.88 41.67
CA PRO A 625 -42.40 -30.11 42.02
C PRO A 625 -42.56 -30.11 43.55
N LYS A 626 -42.74 -28.91 44.12
CA LYS A 626 -43.03 -28.73 45.55
C LYS A 626 -44.32 -29.44 45.95
#